data_AF-A0A4Y2MCR0-F1
#
_entry.id   AF-A0A4Y2MCR0-F1
#
_cell.length_a   1.000
_cell.length_b   1.000
_cell.length_c   1.000
_cell.angle_alpha   90.00
_cell.angle_beta   90.00
_cell.angle_gamma   90.00
#
_symmetry.space_group_name_H-M   'P 1'
#
loop_
_entity.id
_entity.type
_entity.pdbx_description
1 polymer ?
#
loop_
_entity_poly.entity_id
_entity_poly.type
_entity_poly.pdbx_seq_one_letter_code
_entity_poly.pdbx_strand_id
1 'polypeptide(L)'
;MKATGWSIHPSEHLEPTKISLEDGEANIVRKDIINIFIDGSKTEHGFGAGFCVLTNDIWAYQLSAKLNGNNTVFQAELTVLHEAVIYASHLPNHNTSKIHVDNRASIMASSNSKSTNETARKIFKILLTNPRIKVSWVKAHADNIGNERADQLAKDATQHG
;
A
#
# COMPACT_ATOMS: atom_id res chain seq x y z
N MET A 1 7.47 10.62 -29.58
CA MET A 1 7.87 10.83 -28.18
C MET A 1 8.79 9.68 -27.78
N LYS A 2 10.04 9.96 -27.39
CA LYS A 2 10.99 8.92 -26.97
C LYS A 2 10.64 8.48 -25.55
N ALA A 3 10.32 7.21 -25.37
CA ALA A 3 10.20 6.61 -24.04
C ALA A 3 11.56 6.78 -23.33
N THR A 4 11.56 7.47 -22.21
CA THR A 4 12.73 7.59 -21.34
C THR A 4 13.12 6.20 -20.88
N GLY A 5 14.34 5.80 -21.26
CA GLY A 5 14.91 4.49 -20.98
C GLY A 5 14.91 4.18 -19.49
N TRP A 6 14.81 2.89 -19.18
CA TRP A 6 14.78 2.36 -17.83
C TRP A 6 16.00 2.85 -17.06
N SER A 7 15.77 3.69 -16.05
CA SER A 7 16.81 4.29 -15.20
C SER A 7 17.19 3.40 -14.01
N ILE A 8 16.75 2.14 -14.03
CA ILE A 8 16.91 1.15 -12.98
C ILE A 8 17.78 0.05 -13.58
N HIS A 9 18.89 -0.31 -12.94
CA HIS A 9 19.78 -1.34 -13.47
C HIS A 9 19.01 -2.68 -13.59
N PRO A 10 19.20 -3.48 -14.66
CA PRO A 10 18.40 -4.70 -14.91
C PRO A 10 18.44 -5.76 -13.81
N SER A 11 19.40 -5.65 -12.88
CA SER A 11 19.60 -6.54 -11.74
C SER A 11 19.04 -6.00 -10.42
N GLU A 12 18.44 -4.81 -10.38
CA GLU A 12 17.84 -4.29 -9.14
C GLU A 12 16.58 -5.08 -8.79
N HIS A 13 16.60 -5.66 -7.59
CA HIS A 13 15.51 -6.43 -7.01
C HIS A 13 15.31 -5.98 -5.55
N LEU A 14 14.08 -6.09 -5.06
CA LEU A 14 13.83 -5.92 -3.64
C LEU A 14 14.40 -7.12 -2.88
N GLU A 15 14.91 -6.87 -1.67
CA GLU A 15 15.29 -7.93 -0.75
C GLU A 15 14.11 -8.91 -0.54
N PRO A 16 14.33 -10.24 -0.55
CA PRO A 16 13.25 -11.23 -0.44
C PRO A 16 12.32 -11.04 0.75
N THR A 17 12.82 -10.42 1.83
CA THR A 17 12.08 -10.19 3.08
C THR A 17 11.20 -8.93 3.09
N LYS A 18 11.23 -8.12 2.02
CA LYS A 18 10.41 -6.90 1.89
C LYS A 18 8.98 -7.17 1.49
N ILE A 19 8.75 -8.23 0.72
CA ILE A 19 7.45 -8.58 0.18
C ILE A 19 7.03 -9.92 0.79
N SER A 20 5.87 -9.95 1.43
CA SER A 20 5.22 -11.21 1.82
C SER A 20 3.90 -11.36 1.07
N LEU A 21 3.67 -12.52 0.47
CA LEU A 21 2.38 -12.90 -0.12
C LEU A 21 1.64 -13.95 0.71
N GLU A 22 2.26 -14.42 1.79
CA GLU A 22 1.63 -15.28 2.79
C GLU A 22 0.73 -14.43 3.68
N ASP A 23 -0.39 -15.01 4.13
CA ASP A 23 -1.28 -14.34 5.07
C ASP A 23 -0.47 -13.99 6.32
N GLY A 24 -0.48 -12.71 6.69
CA GLY A 24 0.23 -12.28 7.88
C GLY A 24 -0.35 -12.98 9.11
N GLU A 25 0.46 -13.77 9.81
CA GLU A 25 0.11 -14.30 11.13
C GLU A 25 -0.51 -13.21 12.00
N ALA A 26 -1.60 -13.57 12.68
CA ALA A 26 -2.31 -12.73 13.61
C ALA A 26 -1.33 -11.99 14.54
N ASN A 27 -1.27 -10.66 14.38
CA ASN A 27 -0.94 -9.67 15.40
C ASN A 27 0.00 -10.13 16.53
N ILE A 28 1.28 -10.39 16.24
CA ILE A 28 2.30 -9.98 17.20
C ILE A 28 2.57 -8.52 16.88
N VAL A 29 1.77 -7.63 17.46
CA VAL A 29 2.03 -6.18 17.50
C VAL A 29 3.35 -6.02 18.26
N ARG A 30 4.46 -6.05 17.53
CA ARG A 30 5.73 -5.59 18.09
C ARG A 30 5.57 -4.09 18.30
N LYS A 31 5.86 -3.63 19.52
CA LYS A 31 5.74 -2.23 19.97
C LYS A 31 6.46 -1.19 19.08
N ASP A 32 7.33 -1.67 18.19
CA ASP A 32 8.18 -0.85 17.32
C ASP A 32 7.80 -0.93 15.82
N ILE A 33 6.67 -1.58 15.48
CA ILE A 33 6.18 -1.65 14.10
C ILE A 33 5.01 -0.68 13.92
N ILE A 34 5.16 0.21 12.95
CA ILE A 34 4.08 1.06 12.45
C ILE A 34 3.31 0.25 11.41
N ASN A 35 2.08 -0.11 11.74
CA ASN A 35 1.21 -0.84 10.82
C ASN A 35 0.43 0.15 9.99
N ILE A 36 0.44 -0.06 8.68
CA ILE A 36 -0.23 0.77 7.70
C ILE A 36 -1.17 -0.16 6.94
N PHE A 37 -2.44 0.17 6.88
CA PHE A 37 -3.43 -0.61 6.13
C PHE A 37 -3.99 0.25 5.02
N ILE A 38 -4.12 -0.34 3.84
CA ILE A 38 -4.65 0.33 2.67
C ILE A 38 -5.76 -0.50 2.07
N ASP A 39 -6.71 0.18 1.44
CA ASP A 39 -7.69 -0.46 0.58
C ASP A 39 -8.13 0.48 -0.55
N GLY A 40 -8.49 -0.11 -1.68
CA GLY A 40 -9.14 0.54 -2.80
C GLY A 40 -10.51 -0.06 -3.03
N SER A 41 -11.56 0.73 -2.89
CA SER A 41 -12.93 0.24 -2.98
C SER A 41 -13.65 0.77 -4.21
N LYS A 42 -14.59 -0.04 -4.71
CA LYS A 42 -15.54 0.36 -5.75
C LYS A 42 -16.96 0.24 -5.20
N THR A 43 -17.71 1.32 -5.28
CA THR A 43 -19.14 1.36 -4.97
C THR A 43 -19.94 1.81 -6.19
N GLU A 44 -21.27 1.89 -6.07
CA GLU A 44 -22.10 2.51 -7.10
C GLU A 44 -21.81 4.01 -7.30
N HIS A 45 -21.22 4.67 -6.30
CA HIS A 45 -20.89 6.09 -6.32
C HIS A 45 -19.49 6.40 -6.87
N GLY A 46 -18.71 5.37 -7.22
CA GLY A 46 -17.40 5.51 -7.85
C GLY A 46 -16.30 4.70 -7.17
N PHE A 47 -15.09 5.23 -7.24
CA PHE A 47 -13.89 4.60 -6.69
C PHE A 47 -13.36 5.43 -5.53
N GLY A 48 -12.89 4.75 -4.50
CA GLY A 48 -12.32 5.37 -3.32
C GLY A 48 -11.06 4.64 -2.88
N ALA A 49 -10.21 5.37 -2.20
CA ALA A 49 -8.97 4.90 -1.60
C ALA A 49 -8.98 5.23 -0.12
N GLY A 50 -8.60 4.27 0.72
CA GLY A 50 -8.56 4.38 2.17
C GLY A 50 -7.19 3.96 2.70
N PHE A 51 -6.68 4.71 3.67
CA PHE A 51 -5.38 4.49 4.30
C PHE A 51 -5.50 4.78 5.79
N CYS A 52 -4.99 3.90 6.64
CA CYS A 52 -4.90 4.14 8.07
C CYS A 52 -3.61 3.62 8.68
N VAL A 53 -3.19 4.27 9.77
CA VAL A 53 -1.95 4.00 10.48
C VAL A 53 -2.27 3.61 11.92
N LEU A 54 -1.85 2.42 12.31
CA LEU A 54 -2.03 1.85 13.64
C LEU A 54 -0.66 1.61 14.28
N THR A 55 -0.42 2.24 15.43
CA THR A 55 0.81 2.07 16.21
C THR A 55 0.45 1.84 17.66
N ASN A 56 0.93 0.76 18.27
CA ASN A 56 0.63 0.42 19.67
C ASN A 56 -0.89 0.42 19.97
N ASP A 57 -1.67 -0.18 19.06
CA ASP A 57 -3.13 -0.25 19.14
C ASP A 57 -3.86 1.11 19.14
N ILE A 58 -3.16 2.18 18.76
CA ILE A 58 -3.70 3.54 18.64
C ILE A 58 -3.69 3.97 17.17
N TRP A 59 -4.82 4.49 16.69
CA TRP A 59 -4.93 5.12 15.38
C TRP A 59 -4.13 6.42 15.36
N ALA A 60 -3.00 6.41 14.65
CA ALA A 60 -2.10 7.56 14.56
C ALA A 60 -2.51 8.52 13.43
N TYR A 61 -3.06 7.98 12.33
CA TYR A 61 -3.44 8.77 11.16
C TYR A 61 -4.41 8.01 10.26
N GLN A 62 -5.25 8.73 9.52
CA GLN A 62 -6.21 8.19 8.56
C GLN A 62 -6.37 9.14 7.37
N LEU A 63 -6.56 8.57 6.18
CA LEU A 63 -6.78 9.27 4.92
C LEU A 63 -7.84 8.52 4.12
N SER A 64 -8.72 9.28 3.48
CA SER A 64 -9.74 8.80 2.55
C SER A 64 -9.77 9.74 1.35
N ALA A 65 -9.72 9.20 0.13
CA ALA A 65 -9.69 10.00 -1.09
C ALA A 65 -10.62 9.41 -2.14
N LYS A 66 -11.49 10.25 -2.71
CA LYS A 66 -12.30 9.89 -3.86
C LYS A 66 -11.46 9.91 -5.12
N LEU A 67 -11.66 8.91 -5.97
CA LEU A 67 -10.95 8.76 -7.21
C LEU A 67 -11.90 8.95 -8.40
N ASN A 68 -11.34 9.40 -9.52
CA ASN A 68 -12.11 9.63 -10.75
C ASN A 68 -12.85 8.36 -11.20
N GLY A 69 -14.04 8.54 -11.79
CA GLY A 69 -14.95 7.45 -12.16
C GLY A 69 -14.41 6.46 -13.22
N ASN A 70 -13.33 6.79 -13.91
CA ASN A 70 -12.70 5.93 -14.92
C ASN A 70 -11.61 5.01 -14.34
N ASN A 71 -11.42 5.00 -13.02
CA ASN A 71 -10.43 4.14 -12.39
C ASN A 71 -10.91 2.68 -12.31
N THR A 72 -9.98 1.78 -11.98
CA THR A 72 -10.24 0.40 -11.60
C THR A 72 -9.88 0.22 -10.13
N VAL A 73 -10.37 -0.86 -9.49
CA VAL A 73 -9.97 -1.22 -8.11
C VAL A 73 -8.45 -1.34 -8.01
N PHE A 74 -7.81 -1.99 -8.99
CA PHE A 74 -6.35 -2.08 -9.07
C PHE A 74 -5.64 -0.73 -9.12
N GLN A 75 -6.17 0.25 -9.87
CA GLN A 75 -5.61 1.60 -9.90
C GLN A 75 -5.83 2.35 -8.58
N ALA A 76 -6.98 2.15 -7.94
CA ALA A 76 -7.27 2.73 -6.63
C ALA A 76 -6.28 2.24 -5.59
N GLU A 77 -6.08 0.93 -5.51
CA GLU A 77 -5.11 0.33 -4.60
C GLU A 77 -3.67 0.73 -4.89
N LEU A 78 -3.22 0.72 -6.15
CA LEU A 78 -1.88 1.18 -6.48
C LEU A 78 -1.68 2.66 -6.11
N THR A 79 -2.72 3.48 -6.23
CA THR A 79 -2.65 4.90 -5.86
C THR A 79 -2.48 5.04 -4.35
N VAL A 80 -3.29 4.35 -3.55
CA VAL A 80 -3.17 4.44 -2.09
C VAL A 80 -1.90 3.74 -1.56
N LEU A 81 -1.43 2.69 -2.22
CA LEU A 81 -0.13 2.08 -1.92
C LEU A 81 1.02 3.05 -2.19
N HIS A 82 0.94 3.84 -3.26
CA HIS A 82 1.92 4.87 -3.55
C HIS A 82 1.96 5.95 -2.45
N GLU A 83 0.79 6.44 -2.02
CA GLU A 83 0.71 7.37 -0.89
C GLU A 83 1.24 6.74 0.41
N ALA A 84 0.94 5.47 0.65
CA ALA A 84 1.41 4.76 1.83
C ALA A 84 2.93 4.60 1.89
N VAL A 85 3.58 4.27 0.77
CA VAL A 85 5.05 4.18 0.73
C VAL A 85 5.72 5.56 0.85
N ILE A 86 5.09 6.61 0.31
CA ILE A 86 5.56 8.00 0.49
C ILE A 86 5.47 8.37 1.96
N TYR A 87 4.31 8.18 2.60
CA TYR A 87 4.12 8.43 4.02
C TYR A 87 5.17 7.68 4.85
N ALA A 88 5.32 6.37 4.60
CA ALA A 88 6.26 5.54 5.33
C ALA A 88 7.73 5.96 5.14
N SER A 89 8.11 6.44 3.96
CA SER A 89 9.47 6.94 3.70
C SER A 89 9.83 8.23 4.45
N HIS A 90 8.83 8.97 4.93
CA HIS A 90 9.04 10.19 5.73
C HIS A 90 9.00 9.91 7.24
N LEU A 91 8.71 8.68 7.67
CA LEU A 91 8.75 8.30 9.07
C LEU A 91 10.21 8.24 9.58
N PRO A 92 10.45 8.44 10.89
CA PRO A 92 11.78 8.34 11.46
C PRO A 92 12.45 7.02 11.09
N ASN A 93 13.66 7.09 10.54
CA ASN A 93 14.33 5.95 9.95
C ASN A 93 14.44 4.74 10.89
N HIS A 94 14.47 4.91 12.21
CA HIS A 94 14.57 3.79 13.17
C HIS A 94 13.30 2.93 13.28
N ASN A 95 12.16 3.39 12.78
CA ASN A 95 10.92 2.64 12.80
C ASN A 95 10.86 1.62 11.65
N THR A 96 10.23 0.48 11.92
CA THR A 96 9.85 -0.46 10.85
C THR A 96 8.40 -0.20 10.47
N SER A 97 8.13 -0.03 9.19
CA SER A 97 6.77 0.14 8.67
C SER A 97 6.34 -1.12 7.94
N LYS A 98 5.15 -1.63 8.27
CA LYS A 98 4.53 -2.76 7.57
C LYS A 98 3.24 -2.27 6.92
N ILE A 99 3.21 -2.27 5.60
CA ILE A 99 2.05 -1.92 4.78
C ILE A 99 1.32 -3.20 4.43
N HIS A 100 0.06 -3.30 4.85
CA HIS A 100 -0.82 -4.43 4.61
C HIS A 100 -1.74 -4.11 3.45
N VAL A 101 -1.79 -5.00 2.46
CA VAL A 101 -2.52 -4.85 1.20
C VAL A 101 -3.27 -6.14 0.93
N ASP A 102 -4.56 -6.09 0.59
CA ASP A 102 -5.35 -7.30 0.40
C ASP A 102 -5.45 -7.79 -1.05
N ASN A 103 -4.99 -7.00 -2.02
CA ASN A 103 -4.85 -7.45 -3.40
C ASN A 103 -3.39 -7.67 -3.83
N ARG A 104 -3.13 -8.94 -4.12
CA ARG A 104 -1.82 -9.47 -4.50
C ARG A 104 -1.29 -8.90 -5.81
N ALA A 105 -2.17 -8.53 -6.76
CA ALA A 105 -1.74 -7.95 -8.03
C ALA A 105 -1.06 -6.60 -7.81
N SER A 106 -1.57 -5.78 -6.88
CA SER A 106 -0.97 -4.50 -6.49
C SER A 106 0.44 -4.68 -5.91
N ILE A 107 0.62 -5.69 -5.05
CA ILE A 107 1.93 -6.07 -4.48
C ILE A 107 2.88 -6.56 -5.58
N MET A 108 2.43 -7.51 -6.41
CA MET A 108 3.26 -8.09 -7.47
C MET A 108 3.71 -7.03 -8.47
N ALA A 109 2.81 -6.15 -8.91
CA ALA A 109 3.15 -5.05 -9.80
C ALA A 109 4.20 -4.12 -9.19
N SER A 110 4.05 -3.78 -7.91
CA SER A 110 4.95 -2.88 -7.17
C SER A 110 6.31 -3.49 -6.83
N SER A 111 6.39 -4.82 -6.76
CA SER A 111 7.63 -5.56 -6.57
C SER A 111 8.46 -5.73 -7.86
N ASN A 112 7.86 -5.44 -9.02
CA ASN A 112 8.47 -5.63 -10.33
C ASN A 112 9.06 -4.32 -10.87
N SER A 113 10.39 -4.20 -10.89
CA SER A 113 11.11 -3.06 -11.47
C SER A 113 10.77 -2.79 -12.94
N LYS A 114 10.28 -3.81 -13.65
CA LYS A 114 9.93 -3.80 -15.07
C LYS A 114 8.43 -3.68 -15.31
N SER A 115 7.64 -3.38 -14.28
CA SER A 115 6.19 -3.18 -14.43
C SER A 115 5.90 -2.15 -15.52
N THR A 116 4.91 -2.42 -16.38
CA THR A 116 4.45 -1.47 -17.40
C THR A 116 3.73 -0.28 -16.78
N ASN A 117 3.20 -0.44 -15.56
CA ASN A 117 2.54 0.60 -14.79
C ASN A 117 3.56 1.57 -14.18
N GLU A 118 3.42 2.87 -14.43
CA GLU A 118 4.36 3.90 -13.93
C GLU A 118 4.31 4.05 -12.41
N THR A 119 3.12 4.06 -11.81
CA THR A 119 2.94 4.15 -10.36
C THR A 119 3.62 2.97 -9.65
N ALA A 120 3.45 1.76 -10.18
CA ALA A 120 4.14 0.57 -9.65
C ALA A 120 5.67 0.71 -9.69
N ARG A 121 6.25 1.28 -10.75
CA ARG A 121 7.70 1.56 -10.81
C ARG A 121 8.13 2.64 -9.81
N LYS A 122 7.30 3.64 -9.53
CA LYS A 122 7.58 4.65 -8.49
C LYS A 122 7.59 4.00 -7.11
N ILE A 123 6.59 3.15 -6.82
CA ILE A 123 6.53 2.36 -5.58
C ILE A 123 7.79 1.50 -5.45
N PHE A 124 8.17 0.77 -6.50
CA PHE A 124 9.40 -0.04 -6.51
C PHE A 124 10.63 0.77 -6.10
N LYS A 125 10.83 1.96 -6.68
CA LYS A 125 11.99 2.82 -6.36
C LYS A 125 12.00 3.28 -4.90
N ILE A 126 10.84 3.66 -4.36
CA ILE A 126 10.71 4.06 -2.95
C ILE A 126 11.01 2.86 -2.04
N LEU A 127 10.42 1.69 -2.34
CA LEU A 127 10.69 0.48 -1.59
C LEU A 127 12.17 0.11 -1.64
N LEU A 128 12.84 0.25 -2.79
CA LEU A 128 14.26 -0.05 -2.94
C LEU A 128 15.13 0.78 -1.99
N THR A 129 14.92 2.10 -1.93
CA THR A 129 15.72 3.03 -1.10
C THR A 129 15.33 3.03 0.37
N ASN A 130 14.20 2.42 0.74
CA ASN A 130 13.69 2.38 2.12
C ASN A 130 13.64 0.93 2.67
N PRO A 131 14.75 0.39 3.17
CA PRO A 131 14.86 -1.02 3.57
C PRO A 131 13.95 -1.45 4.73
N ARG A 132 13.46 -0.49 5.52
CA ARG A 132 12.61 -0.74 6.69
C ARG A 132 11.11 -0.70 6.38
N ILE A 133 10.73 -0.39 5.13
CA ILE A 133 9.35 -0.51 4.66
C ILE A 133 9.16 -1.93 4.12
N LYS A 134 8.19 -2.64 4.69
CA LYS A 134 7.74 -3.96 4.25
C LYS A 134 6.32 -3.86 3.71
N VAL A 135 6.03 -4.62 2.66
CA VAL A 135 4.68 -4.76 2.12
C VAL A 135 4.27 -6.22 2.28
N SER A 136 3.12 -6.47 2.89
CA SER A 136 2.59 -7.81 3.10
C SER A 136 1.17 -7.93 2.63
N TRP A 137 0.86 -9.08 2.06
CA TRP A 137 -0.51 -9.45 1.79
C TRP A 137 -1.25 -9.72 3.10
N VAL A 138 -2.50 -9.28 3.17
CA VAL A 138 -3.44 -9.64 4.23
C VAL A 138 -4.72 -10.16 3.59
N LYS A 139 -5.35 -11.14 4.21
CA LYS A 139 -6.64 -11.62 3.72
C LYS A 139 -7.75 -10.58 3.95
N ALA A 140 -8.49 -10.26 2.88
CA ALA A 140 -9.71 -9.46 2.98
C ALA A 140 -10.79 -10.18 3.80
N HIS A 141 -11.60 -9.42 4.55
CA HIS A 141 -12.74 -9.91 5.33
C HIS A 141 -12.38 -11.05 6.30
N ALA A 142 -11.29 -10.87 7.05
CA ALA A 142 -10.79 -11.84 8.03
C ALA A 142 -10.64 -11.23 9.43
N ASP A 143 -11.54 -10.32 9.81
CA ASP A 143 -11.59 -9.65 11.12
C ASP A 143 -10.31 -8.88 11.50
N ASN A 144 -9.53 -8.45 10.49
CA ASN A 144 -8.39 -7.57 10.72
C ASN A 144 -8.87 -6.12 10.83
N ILE A 145 -8.85 -5.58 12.05
CA ILE A 145 -9.35 -4.23 12.36
C ILE A 145 -8.74 -3.13 11.48
N GLY A 146 -7.46 -3.28 11.11
CA GLY A 146 -6.76 -2.35 10.21
C GLY A 146 -7.29 -2.41 8.79
N ASN A 147 -7.43 -3.62 8.26
CA ASN A 147 -7.94 -3.84 6.91
C ASN A 147 -9.40 -3.37 6.79
N GLU A 148 -10.24 -3.72 7.75
CA GLU A 148 -11.65 -3.28 7.80
C GLU A 148 -11.76 -1.76 7.89
N ARG A 149 -10.87 -1.13 8.66
CA ARG A 149 -10.86 0.33 8.76
C ARG A 149 -10.46 0.98 7.44
N ALA A 150 -9.47 0.44 6.73
CA ALA A 150 -9.07 0.93 5.42
C ALA A 150 -10.18 0.78 4.37
N ASP A 151 -10.87 -0.37 4.36
CA ASP A 151 -12.03 -0.62 3.49
C ASP A 151 -13.18 0.34 3.78
N GLN A 152 -13.48 0.60 5.06
CA GLN A 152 -14.48 1.60 5.43
C GLN A 152 -14.10 3.00 4.93
N LEU A 153 -12.84 3.42 5.12
CA LEU A 153 -12.36 4.72 4.64
C LEU A 153 -12.45 4.84 3.11
N ALA A 154 -12.14 3.77 2.39
CA ALA A 154 -12.23 3.72 0.93
C ALA A 154 -13.70 3.82 0.46
N LYS A 155 -14.63 3.14 1.14
CA LYS A 155 -16.07 3.21 0.86
C LYS A 155 -16.64 4.60 1.14
N ASP A 156 -16.32 5.18 2.30
CA ASP A 156 -16.80 6.51 2.71
C ASP A 156 -16.34 7.59 1.73
N ALA A 157 -15.12 7.48 1.22
CA ALA A 157 -14.59 8.39 0.21
C ALA A 157 -15.46 8.46 -1.05
N THR A 158 -16.07 7.35 -1.47
CA THR A 158 -16.92 7.33 -2.68
C THR A 158 -18.15 8.21 -2.53
N GLN A 159 -18.68 8.33 -1.30
CA GLN A 159 -19.89 9.07 -0.98
C GLN A 159 -19.62 10.55 -0.68
N HIS A 160 -18.48 10.86 -0.06
CA HIS A 160 -18.23 12.17 0.57
C HIS A 160 -16.98 12.92 0.09
N GLY A 161 -16.16 12.34 -0.81
CA GLY A 161 -14.96 13.00 -1.33
C GLY A 161 -15.15 13.77 -2.63
#